data_AF-A0A6I9PBQ2-F1
#
_entry.id   AF-A0A6I9PBQ2-F1
#
_cell.length_a   1.000
_cell.length_b   1.000
_cell.length_c   1.000
_cell.angle_alpha   90.00
_cell.angle_beta   90.00
_cell.angle_gamma   90.00
#
_symmetry.space_group_name_H-M   'P 1'
#
loop_
_entity.id
_entity.type
_entity.pdbx_description
1 polymer ?
#
loop_
_entity_poly.entity_id
_entity_poly.type
_entity_poly.pdbx_seq_one_letter_code
_entity_poly.pdbx_strand_id
1 'polypeptide(L)'
;MERKTMILPVLYVLLPLLDVWCLAEESLRSGRLDCVRASEHCLKEQVCSTKYRTMRQCVTGGNKSNFSMLAALEVKNECRSAMDAIKQSPLYHCRCKRGMKKEKNCLRIYWGIYQTLQGEFTAFRELI
;
A
#
# COMPACT_ATOMS: atom_id res chain seq x y z
N MET A 1 -36.51 9.23 -34.50
CA MET A 1 -35.45 8.30 -34.05
C MET A 1 -34.13 9.05 -33.85
N GLU A 2 -34.11 10.16 -33.09
CA GLU A 2 -33.00 11.14 -33.15
C GLU A 2 -32.31 11.38 -31.78
N ARG A 3 -32.91 10.88 -30.68
CA ARG A 3 -32.40 11.14 -29.31
C ARG A 3 -31.30 10.17 -28.86
N LYS A 4 -31.14 9.01 -29.53
CA LYS A 4 -30.16 7.98 -29.15
C LYS A 4 -28.78 8.20 -29.78
N THR A 5 -28.69 8.87 -30.92
CA THR A 5 -27.44 9.08 -31.69
C THR A 5 -26.51 10.12 -31.06
N MET A 6 -27.04 11.11 -30.34
CA MET A 6 -26.25 12.14 -29.64
C MET A 6 -25.73 11.69 -28.27
N ILE A 7 -26.29 10.63 -27.69
CA ILE A 7 -25.89 10.13 -26.37
C ILE A 7 -24.58 9.32 -26.47
N LEU A 8 -24.42 8.52 -27.53
CA LEU A 8 -23.23 7.70 -27.78
C LEU A 8 -21.91 8.50 -27.83
N PRO A 9 -21.77 9.58 -28.62
CA PRO A 9 -20.52 10.35 -28.67
C PRO A 9 -20.27 11.09 -27.36
N VAL A 10 -21.33 11.58 -26.69
CA VAL A 10 -21.23 12.21 -25.38
C VAL A 10 -20.75 11.21 -24.33
N LEU A 11 -21.28 9.99 -24.32
CA LEU A 11 -20.84 8.93 -23.42
C LEU A 11 -19.38 8.54 -23.68
N TYR A 12 -18.96 8.45 -24.94
CA TYR A 12 -17.59 8.11 -25.35
C TYR A 12 -16.55 9.15 -24.94
N VAL A 13 -16.95 10.42 -24.80
CA VAL A 13 -16.08 11.50 -24.34
C VAL A 13 -16.12 11.65 -22.81
N LEU A 14 -17.29 11.46 -22.19
CA LEU A 14 -17.45 11.62 -20.74
C LEU A 14 -16.87 10.44 -19.94
N LEU A 15 -16.94 9.20 -20.43
CA LEU A 15 -16.35 8.02 -19.78
C LEU A 15 -14.84 8.17 -19.50
N PRO A 16 -13.98 8.46 -20.49
CA PRO A 16 -12.55 8.63 -20.24
C PRO A 16 -12.24 9.86 -19.38
N LEU A 17 -13.06 10.92 -19.45
CA LEU A 17 -12.95 12.07 -18.55
C LEU A 17 -13.27 11.70 -17.10
N LEU A 18 -14.27 10.84 -16.87
CA LEU A 18 -14.61 10.30 -15.55
C LEU A 18 -13.50 9.37 -15.02
N ASP A 19 -12.91 8.53 -15.87
CA ASP A 19 -11.79 7.66 -15.47
C ASP A 19 -10.56 8.46 -15.06
N VAL A 20 -10.22 9.51 -15.82
CA VAL A 20 -9.11 10.43 -15.48
C VAL A 20 -9.41 11.20 -14.19
N TRP A 21 -10.65 11.62 -13.97
CA TRP A 21 -11.08 12.29 -12.75
C TRP A 21 -11.01 11.37 -11.53
N CYS A 22 -11.46 10.11 -11.67
CA CYS A 22 -11.36 9.09 -10.63
C CYS A 22 -9.89 8.80 -10.26
N LEU A 23 -9.01 8.66 -11.24
CA LEU A 23 -7.57 8.46 -11.02
C LEU A 23 -6.92 9.67 -10.33
N ALA A 24 -7.31 10.88 -10.69
CA ALA A 24 -6.86 12.10 -10.02
C ALA A 24 -7.36 12.19 -8.57
N GLU A 25 -8.60 11.79 -8.31
CA GLU A 25 -9.17 11.75 -6.97
C GLU A 25 -8.49 10.69 -6.10
N GLU A 26 -8.10 9.55 -6.67
CA GLU A 26 -7.37 8.49 -5.98
C GLU A 26 -5.94 8.93 -5.61
N SER A 27 -5.27 9.67 -6.51
CA SER A 27 -3.97 10.29 -6.25
C SER A 27 -4.04 11.40 -5.17
N LEU A 28 -5.07 12.25 -5.22
CA LEU A 28 -5.28 13.31 -4.22
C LEU A 28 -5.69 12.76 -2.84
N ARG A 29 -6.44 11.64 -2.83
CA ARG A 29 -6.79 10.90 -1.60
C ARG A 29 -5.56 10.18 -1.03
N SER A 30 -4.66 9.68 -1.86
CA SER A 30 -3.39 9.06 -1.44
C SER A 30 -2.52 10.01 -0.60
N GLY A 31 -2.51 11.31 -0.93
CA GLY A 31 -1.84 12.35 -0.13
C GLY A 31 -2.57 12.79 1.16
N ARG A 32 -3.83 12.37 1.38
CA ARG A 32 -4.65 12.76 2.55
C ARG A 32 -5.13 11.57 3.40
N LEU A 33 -4.78 10.35 3.05
CA LEU A 33 -5.17 9.15 3.79
C LEU A 33 -4.24 8.93 4.98
N ASP A 34 -4.85 8.85 6.16
CA ASP A 34 -4.13 8.39 7.35
C ASP A 34 -3.76 6.90 7.20
N CYS A 35 -2.62 6.49 7.76
CA CYS A 35 -2.15 5.12 7.60
C CYS A 35 -3.13 4.05 8.11
N VAL A 36 -4.03 4.40 9.04
CA VAL A 36 -5.09 3.49 9.50
C VAL A 36 -6.08 3.26 8.36
N ARG A 37 -6.62 4.32 7.77
CA ARG A 37 -7.58 4.22 6.67
C ARG A 37 -6.98 3.65 5.40
N ALA A 38 -5.72 3.98 5.09
CA ALA A 38 -4.99 3.38 3.97
C ALA A 38 -4.85 1.85 4.16
N SER A 39 -4.56 1.40 5.39
CA SER A 39 -4.47 -0.03 5.69
C SER A 39 -5.82 -0.73 5.58
N GLU A 40 -6.89 -0.11 6.04
CA GLU A 40 -8.25 -0.64 5.89
C GLU A 40 -8.64 -0.79 4.42
N HIS A 41 -8.25 0.15 3.56
CA HIS A 41 -8.47 0.05 2.12
C HIS A 41 -7.70 -1.13 1.50
N CYS A 42 -6.40 -1.24 1.80
CA CYS A 42 -5.58 -2.35 1.34
C CYS A 42 -6.09 -3.71 1.83
N LEU A 43 -6.64 -3.78 3.04
CA LEU A 43 -7.20 -5.02 3.58
C LEU A 43 -8.48 -5.48 2.86
N LYS A 44 -9.19 -4.57 2.19
CA LYS A 44 -10.37 -4.90 1.36
C LYS A 44 -9.97 -5.47 0.00
N GLU A 45 -8.79 -5.14 -0.49
CA GLU A 45 -8.27 -5.64 -1.76
C GLU A 45 -7.42 -6.89 -1.52
N GLN A 46 -7.83 -8.03 -2.08
CA GLN A 46 -7.19 -9.33 -1.78
C GLN A 46 -5.68 -9.35 -2.13
N VAL A 47 -5.31 -8.71 -3.25
CA VAL A 47 -3.92 -8.65 -3.73
C VAL A 47 -3.07 -7.81 -2.78
N CYS A 48 -3.50 -6.58 -2.48
CA CYS A 48 -2.82 -5.71 -1.54
C CYS A 48 -2.74 -6.33 -0.13
N SER A 49 -3.85 -6.88 0.38
CA SER A 49 -3.94 -7.51 1.69
C SER A 49 -2.94 -8.66 1.87
N THR A 50 -2.81 -9.52 0.85
CA THR A 50 -1.87 -10.64 0.85
C THR A 50 -0.44 -10.14 0.90
N LYS A 51 -0.07 -9.22 -0.02
CA LYS A 51 1.28 -8.64 -0.06
C LYS A 51 1.60 -7.83 1.20
N TYR A 52 0.63 -7.13 1.79
CA TYR A 52 0.80 -6.41 3.05
C TYR A 52 1.12 -7.33 4.23
N ARG A 53 0.47 -8.49 4.31
CA ARG A 53 0.78 -9.51 5.34
C ARG A 53 2.19 -10.07 5.14
N THR A 54 2.55 -10.40 3.90
CA THR A 54 3.87 -10.92 3.56
C THR A 54 4.96 -9.89 3.87
N MET A 55 4.76 -8.62 3.52
CA MET A 55 5.67 -7.51 3.82
C MET A 55 5.96 -7.40 5.33
N ARG A 56 4.96 -7.59 6.20
CA ARG A 56 5.15 -7.58 7.67
C ARG A 56 6.03 -8.72 8.17
N GLN A 57 6.08 -9.84 7.45
CA GLN A 57 6.89 -11.00 7.81
C GLN A 57 8.36 -10.82 7.36
N CYS A 58 8.61 -9.99 6.35
CA CYS A 58 9.95 -9.76 5.79
C CYS A 58 10.98 -9.23 6.79
N VAL A 59 10.56 -8.37 7.74
CA VAL A 59 11.45 -7.80 8.77
C VAL A 59 11.84 -8.83 9.83
N THR A 60 11.04 -9.88 10.00
CA THR A 60 11.27 -10.93 11.01
C THR A 60 12.15 -12.07 10.48
N GLY A 61 12.27 -12.20 9.15
CA GLY A 61 12.94 -13.31 8.47
C GLY A 61 14.45 -13.17 8.28
N GLY A 62 15.02 -11.97 8.45
CA GLY A 62 16.44 -11.72 8.15
C GLY A 62 17.45 -12.44 9.05
N ASN A 63 17.03 -13.02 10.17
CA ASN A 63 17.97 -13.53 11.18
C ASN A 63 17.63 -14.91 11.78
N LYS A 64 16.61 -15.63 11.29
CA LYS A 64 16.11 -16.85 11.97
C LYS A 64 15.62 -18.00 11.08
N SER A 65 15.89 -18.01 9.78
CA SER A 65 15.46 -19.13 8.93
C SER A 65 16.59 -20.13 8.74
N ASN A 66 16.51 -21.27 9.44
CA ASN A 66 17.23 -22.53 9.15
C ASN A 66 16.76 -23.17 7.82
N PHE A 67 16.37 -22.36 6.84
CA PHE A 67 15.90 -22.82 5.54
C PHE A 67 17.10 -22.98 4.60
N SER A 68 16.98 -23.92 3.66
CA SER A 68 17.97 -24.07 2.59
C SER A 68 18.18 -22.73 1.87
N MET A 69 19.38 -22.52 1.34
CA MET A 69 19.76 -21.29 0.64
C MET A 69 18.77 -20.89 -0.48
N LEU A 70 18.16 -21.88 -1.14
CA LEU A 70 17.12 -21.70 -2.16
C LEU A 70 15.84 -21.10 -1.58
N ALA A 71 15.35 -21.65 -0.46
CA ALA A 71 14.14 -21.15 0.18
C ALA A 71 14.35 -19.76 0.83
N ALA A 72 15.56 -19.47 1.33
CA ALA A 72 15.92 -18.12 1.77
C ALA A 72 15.84 -17.11 0.61
N LEU A 73 16.24 -17.52 -0.60
CA LEU A 73 16.16 -16.69 -1.81
C LEU A 73 14.69 -16.50 -2.26
N GLU A 74 13.87 -17.54 -2.20
CA GLU A 74 12.44 -17.46 -2.51
C GLU A 74 11.70 -16.52 -1.57
N VAL A 75 11.95 -16.61 -0.25
CA VAL A 75 11.38 -15.69 0.74
C VAL A 75 11.80 -14.25 0.48
N LYS A 76 13.08 -14.01 0.13
CA LYS A 76 13.58 -12.68 -0.23
C LYS A 76 12.89 -12.12 -1.48
N ASN A 77 12.67 -12.95 -2.49
CA ASN A 77 11.98 -12.55 -3.72
C ASN A 77 10.51 -12.24 -3.47
N GLU A 78 9.84 -13.05 -2.64
CA GLU A 78 8.45 -12.84 -2.25
C GLU A 78 8.31 -11.54 -1.43
N CYS A 79 9.30 -11.25 -0.57
CA CYS A 79 9.40 -9.97 0.12
C CYS A 79 9.53 -8.79 -0.84
N ARG A 80 10.46 -8.85 -1.80
CA ARG A 80 10.61 -7.81 -2.82
C ARG A 80 9.32 -7.59 -3.61
N SER A 81 8.65 -8.67 -4.04
CA SER A 81 7.36 -8.59 -4.72
C SER A 81 6.29 -7.92 -3.87
N ALA A 82 6.21 -8.27 -2.59
CA ALA A 82 5.29 -7.66 -1.64
C ALA A 82 5.55 -6.17 -1.44
N MET A 83 6.82 -5.79 -1.40
CA MET A 83 7.24 -4.40 -1.30
C MET A 83 6.86 -3.56 -2.50
N ASP A 84 7.03 -4.09 -3.71
CA ASP A 84 6.69 -3.35 -4.92
C ASP A 84 5.17 -3.15 -5.06
N ALA A 85 4.37 -4.11 -4.63
CA ALA A 85 2.92 -3.95 -4.53
C ALA A 85 2.52 -2.85 -3.52
N ILE A 86 3.21 -2.76 -2.38
CA ILE A 86 2.95 -1.71 -1.38
C ILE A 86 3.30 -0.32 -1.92
N LYS A 87 4.39 -0.17 -2.69
CA LYS A 87 4.77 1.10 -3.34
C LYS A 87 3.71 1.62 -4.31
N GLN A 88 3.00 0.71 -4.98
CA GLN A 88 1.91 1.05 -5.90
C GLN A 88 0.61 1.42 -5.17
N SER A 89 0.50 1.08 -3.89
CA SER A 89 -0.70 1.32 -3.08
C SER A 89 -0.62 2.68 -2.33
N PRO A 90 -1.77 3.24 -1.89
CA PRO A 90 -1.79 4.48 -1.10
C PRO A 90 -1.16 4.33 0.29
N LEU A 91 -0.80 3.11 0.72
CA LEU A 91 -0.07 2.87 1.96
C LEU A 91 1.34 3.46 1.95
N TYR A 92 1.99 3.55 0.78
CA TYR A 92 3.37 4.01 0.69
C TYR A 92 3.53 5.49 1.06
N HIS A 93 2.53 6.31 0.74
CA HIS A 93 2.54 7.75 0.99
C HIS A 93 1.71 8.19 2.20
N CYS A 94 1.18 7.24 2.98
CA CYS A 94 0.33 7.55 4.11
C CYS A 94 1.06 8.36 5.19
N ARG A 95 0.34 9.24 5.90
CA ARG A 95 0.88 10.06 6.99
C ARG A 95 0.01 9.98 8.23
N CYS A 96 0.63 10.12 9.40
CA CYS A 96 -0.08 10.23 10.67
C CYS A 96 -0.19 11.69 11.10
N LYS A 97 -1.36 12.10 11.58
CA LYS A 97 -1.60 13.43 12.14
C LYS A 97 -1.49 13.38 13.66
N ARG A 98 -0.79 14.35 14.23
CA ARG A 98 -0.67 14.51 15.70
C ARG A 98 -2.06 14.80 16.30
N GLY A 99 -2.39 14.14 17.40
CA GLY A 99 -3.67 14.32 18.11
C GLY A 99 -4.85 13.52 17.53
N MET A 100 -4.61 12.53 16.68
CA MET A 100 -5.68 11.65 16.18
C MET A 100 -6.05 10.57 17.21
N LYS A 101 -7.35 10.21 17.31
CA LYS A 101 -7.83 9.19 18.27
C LYS A 101 -7.07 7.85 18.22
N LYS A 102 -6.56 7.47 17.03
CA LYS A 102 -5.80 6.23 16.80
C LYS A 102 -4.31 6.49 16.51
N GLU A 103 -3.71 7.55 17.08
CA GLU A 103 -2.34 8.00 16.76
C GLU A 103 -1.30 6.89 16.96
N LYS A 104 -1.32 6.23 18.12
CA LYS A 104 -0.42 5.09 18.42
C LYS A 104 -0.53 3.98 17.37
N ASN A 105 -1.74 3.67 16.91
CA ASN A 105 -1.95 2.64 15.88
C ASN A 105 -1.49 3.11 14.50
N CYS A 106 -1.74 4.38 14.14
CA CYS A 106 -1.27 4.96 12.91
C CYS A 106 0.25 4.90 12.81
N LEU A 107 0.95 5.34 13.86
CA LEU A 107 2.40 5.32 13.93
C LEU A 107 2.97 3.90 13.83
N ARG A 108 2.33 2.91 14.48
CA ARG A 108 2.71 1.50 14.34
C ARG A 108 2.66 1.04 12.88
N ILE A 109 1.60 1.40 12.15
CA ILE A 109 1.46 1.04 10.73
C ILE A 109 2.53 1.75 9.88
N TYR A 110 2.66 3.06 10.07
CA TYR A 110 3.63 3.90 9.34
C TYR A 110 5.06 3.35 9.48
N TRP A 111 5.51 3.12 10.72
CA TRP A 111 6.85 2.61 10.98
C TRP A 111 7.03 1.16 10.50
N GLY A 112 6.01 0.32 10.59
CA GLY A 112 6.08 -1.04 10.06
C GLY A 112 6.29 -1.09 8.55
N ILE A 113 5.68 -0.17 7.80
CA ILE A 113 5.89 -0.03 6.35
C ILE A 113 7.28 0.55 6.07
N TYR A 114 7.65 1.60 6.80
CA TYR A 114 8.93 2.29 6.64
C TYR A 114 10.13 1.39 6.93
N GLN A 115 10.08 0.54 7.96
CA GLN A 115 11.13 -0.42 8.29
C GLN A 115 11.36 -1.45 7.19
N THR A 116 10.28 -1.97 6.58
CA THR A 116 10.42 -2.89 5.45
C THR A 116 10.98 -2.16 4.23
N LEU A 117 10.57 -0.91 3.99
CA LEU A 117 11.07 -0.07 2.87
C LEU A 117 12.53 0.31 3.01
N GLN A 118 12.96 0.59 4.24
CA GLN A 118 14.32 0.89 4.58
C GLN A 118 15.06 -0.36 5.05
N GLY A 119 15.01 -1.46 4.30
CA GLY A 119 15.78 -2.68 4.55
C GLY A 119 17.31 -2.51 4.62
N GLU A 120 17.83 -1.32 4.87
CA GLU A 120 19.22 -0.96 5.19
C GLU A 120 19.39 -0.21 6.54
N PHE A 121 18.34 0.27 7.22
CA PHE A 121 18.47 0.91 8.55
C PHE A 121 17.91 0.03 9.67
N THR A 122 18.62 -1.05 9.96
CA THR A 122 18.51 -1.81 11.20
C THR A 122 18.96 -0.94 12.39
N ALA A 123 18.06 -0.21 13.06
CA ALA A 123 18.41 0.44 14.33
C ALA A 123 17.25 0.72 15.30
N PHE A 124 16.00 0.87 14.85
CA PHE A 124 14.95 1.36 15.76
C PHE A 124 14.19 0.28 16.55
N ARG A 125 14.54 -1.00 16.41
CA ARG A 125 13.90 -2.11 17.14
C ARG A 125 14.42 -2.27 18.58
N GLU A 126 15.43 -1.49 18.99
CA GLU A 126 15.98 -1.51 20.35
C GLU A 126 15.55 -0.32 21.24
N LEU A 127 14.68 0.58 20.76
CA LEU A 127 14.34 1.83 21.47
C LEU A 127 12.85 2.05 21.78
N ILE A 128 12.05 0.97 21.81
CA ILE A 128 10.74 0.92 22.49
C ILE A 128 10.70 -0.35 23.32
#